data_AF-A0A941ANU9-F1
#
_entry.id   AF-A0A941ANU9-F1
#
_cell.length_a   1.000
_cell.length_b   1.000
_cell.length_c   1.000
_cell.angle_alpha   90.00
_cell.angle_beta   90.00
_cell.angle_gamma   90.00
#
_symmetry.space_group_name_H-M   'P 1'
#
loop_
_entity.id
_entity.type
_entity.pdbx_description
1 polymer ?
#
loop_
_entity_poly.entity_id
_entity_poly.type
_entity_poly.pdbx_seq_one_letter_code
_entity_poly.pdbx_strand_id
1 'polypeptide(L)' 'MLSFFLLGCLVTGIAMTLFLMGFFIEGQFLFGPFIAFIIGLNYIVIAYGQIRKSRVPDEQSGN' A
#
# COMPACT_ATOMS: atom_id res chain seq x y z
N MET A 1 10.14 0.88 10.62
CA MET A 1 9.21 1.40 9.60
C MET A 1 9.41 0.73 8.23
N LEU A 2 10.63 0.67 7.71
CA LEU A 2 10.91 0.14 6.36
C LEU A 2 10.41 -1.31 6.13
N SER A 3 10.58 -2.22 7.10
CA SER A 3 10.11 -3.62 6.95
C SER A 3 8.59 -3.73 6.84
N PHE A 4 7.83 -2.90 7.57
CA PHE A 4 6.36 -2.86 7.44
C PHE A 4 5.92 -2.27 6.10
N PHE A 5 6.67 -1.28 5.60
CA PHE A 5 6.43 -0.73 4.27
C PHE A 5 6.65 -1.78 3.17
N LEU A 6 7.78 -2.50 3.23
CA LEU A 6 8.08 -3.58 2.30
C LEU A 6 7.04 -4.70 2.36
N LEU A 7 6.61 -5.09 3.56
CA LEU A 7 5.55 -6.08 3.75
C LEU A 7 4.22 -5.59 3.16
N GLY A 8 3.85 -4.33 3.37
CA GLY A 8 2.64 -3.72 2.80
C GLY A 8 2.65 -3.72 1.27
N CYS A 9 3.78 -3.34 0.66
CA CYS A 9 3.96 -3.42 -0.80
C CYS A 9 3.82 -4.86 -1.31
N LEU A 10 4.42 -5.82 -0.62
CA LEU A 10 4.36 -7.24 -0.99
C LEU A 10 2.93 -7.77 -0.93
N VAL A 11 2.20 -7.52 0.16
CA VAL A 11 0.80 -7.92 0.32
C VAL A 11 -0.09 -7.26 -0.73
N THR A 12 0.12 -5.97 -1.00
CA THR A 12 -0.64 -5.23 -2.03
C THR A 12 -0.42 -5.83 -3.42
N GLY A 13 0.82 -6.17 -3.76
CA GLY A 13 1.17 -6.81 -5.04
C GLY A 13 0.54 -8.19 -5.19
N ILE A 14 0.58 -9.02 -4.14
CA ILE A 14 -0.06 -10.35 -4.14
C ILE A 14 -1.58 -10.22 -4.29
N ALA A 15 -2.20 -9.29 -3.55
CA ALA A 15 -3.63 -9.04 -3.64
C ALA A 15 -4.06 -8.59 -5.04
N MET A 16 -3.27 -7.71 -5.68
CA MET A 16 -3.49 -7.30 -7.07
C MET A 16 -3.40 -8.49 -8.03
N THR A 17 -2.37 -9.33 -7.92
CA THR A 17 -2.21 -10.51 -8.79
C THR A 17 -3.36 -11.48 -8.64
N LEU A 18 -3.79 -11.80 -7.41
CA LEU A 18 -4.92 -12.69 -7.15
C LEU A 18 -6.23 -12.11 -7.68
N PHE A 19 -6.45 -10.80 -7.50
CA PHE A 19 -7.62 -10.13 -8.04
C PHE A 19 -7.66 -10.22 -9.58
N LEU A 20 -6.55 -9.89 -10.25
CA LEU A 20 -6.45 -9.96 -11.70
C LEU A 20 -6.61 -11.40 -12.22
N MET A 21 -6.03 -12.38 -11.53
CA MET A 21 -6.14 -13.79 -11.90
C MET A 21 -7.61 -14.23 -11.91
N GLY A 22 -8.34 -14.02 -10.84
CA GLY A 22 -9.74 -14.45 -10.83
C GLY A 22 -10.67 -13.58 -11.68
N PHE A 23 -10.34 -12.29 -11.87
CA PHE A 23 -11.11 -11.43 -12.78
C PHE A 23 -10.95 -11.87 -14.25
N PHE A 24 -9.73 -12.15 -14.70
CA PHE A 24 -9.47 -12.47 -16.11
C PHE A 24 -9.56 -13.96 -16.46
N ILE A 25 -9.18 -14.86 -15.55
CA ILE A 25 -9.15 -16.31 -15.82
C ILE A 25 -10.47 -16.94 -15.42
N GLU A 26 -10.97 -16.66 -14.22
CA GLU A 26 -12.17 -17.30 -13.68
C GLU A 26 -13.45 -16.50 -14.01
N GLY A 27 -13.31 -15.24 -14.45
CA GLY A 27 -14.44 -14.34 -14.67
C GLY A 27 -15.17 -13.95 -13.37
N GLN A 28 -14.54 -14.18 -12.21
CA GLN A 28 -15.11 -13.93 -10.91
C GLN A 28 -14.50 -12.68 -10.27
N PHE A 29 -15.35 -11.84 -9.71
CA PHE A 29 -14.89 -10.70 -8.95
C PHE A 29 -14.52 -11.14 -7.53
N LEU A 30 -13.23 -11.41 -7.27
CA LEU A 30 -12.78 -11.72 -5.92
C LEU A 30 -12.73 -10.47 -5.06
N PHE A 31 -13.79 -10.27 -4.27
CA PHE A 31 -13.96 -9.12 -3.40
C PHE A 31 -12.85 -9.00 -2.33
N GLY A 32 -12.38 -10.11 -1.76
CA GLY A 32 -11.33 -10.10 -0.73
C GLY A 32 -10.01 -9.48 -1.21
N PRO A 33 -9.37 -10.04 -2.26
CA PRO A 33 -8.19 -9.47 -2.92
C PRO A 33 -8.38 -8.01 -3.36
N PHE A 34 -9.56 -7.65 -3.86
CA PHE A 34 -9.88 -6.27 -4.23
C PHE A 34 -9.81 -5.29 -3.05
N ILE A 35 -10.45 -5.64 -1.93
CA ILE A 35 -10.42 -4.81 -0.72
C ILE A 35 -9.00 -4.76 -0.14
N ALA A 36 -8.29 -5.88 -0.10
CA ALA A 36 -6.90 -5.94 0.36
C ALA A 36 -5.99 -5.03 -0.49
N PHE A 37 -6.21 -4.99 -1.81
CA PHE A 37 -5.51 -4.07 -2.70
C PHE A 37 -5.80 -2.59 -2.38
N ILE A 38 -7.06 -2.20 -2.21
CA ILE A 38 -7.44 -0.81 -1.86
C ILE A 38 -6.82 -0.38 -0.53
N ILE A 39 -6.90 -1.22 0.50
CA ILE A 39 -6.32 -0.95 1.83
C ILE A 39 -4.81 -0.81 1.72
N GLY A 40 -4.16 -1.72 0.98
CA GLY A 40 -2.71 -1.70 0.75
C GLY A 40 -2.24 -0.44 0.02
N LEU A 41 -2.99 0.00 -0.99
CA LEU A 41 -2.70 1.23 -1.73
C LEU A 41 -2.79 2.47 -0.82
N ASN A 42 -3.81 2.53 0.04
CA ASN A 42 -3.93 3.58 1.06
C ASN A 42 -2.74 3.58 2.04
N TYR A 43 -2.36 2.40 2.52
CA TYR A 43 -1.21 2.25 3.40
C TYR A 43 0.09 2.76 2.76
N ILE A 44 0.33 2.43 1.49
CA ILE A 44 1.51 2.88 0.74
C ILE A 44 1.54 4.41 0.64
N VAL A 45 0.40 5.05 0.35
CA VAL A 45 0.30 6.52 0.27
C VAL A 45 0.62 7.18 1.61
N ILE A 46 0.06 6.67 2.71
CA ILE A 46 0.31 7.20 4.06
C ILE A 46 1.79 7.02 4.44
N ALA A 47 2.35 5.84 4.21
CA ALA A 47 3.74 5.54 4.50
C ALA A 47 4.69 6.42 3.68
N TYR A 48 4.39 6.65 2.40
CA TYR A 48 5.14 7.57 1.56
C TYR A 48 5.11 9.02 2.10
N GLY A 49 3.93 9.49 2.52
CA GLY A 49 3.76 10.80 3.16
C GLY A 49 4.58 10.95 4.44
N GLN A 50 4.64 9.91 5.27
CA GLN A 50 5.47 9.92 6.48
C GLN A 50 6.96 9.94 6.15
N ILE A 51 7.43 9.11 5.22
CA ILE A 51 8.84 9.09 4.79
C ILE A 51 9.27 10.46 4.26
N ARG A 52 8.40 11.14 3.50
CA ARG A 52 8.67 12.49 2.99
C ARG A 52 8.80 13.51 4.14
N LYS A 53 7.93 13.45 5.15
CA LYS A 53 8.03 14.30 6.35
C LYS A 53 9.31 14.02 7.14
N SER A 54 9.72 12.76 7.28
CA SER A 54 10.96 12.41 8.01
C SER A 54 12.25 12.93 7.33
N ARG A 55 12.21 13.22 6.02
CA ARG A 55 13.36 13.75 5.27
C ARG A 55 13.44 15.27 5.25
N VAL A 56 12.36 15.96 5.66
CA VAL A 56 12.35 17.40 5.88
C VAL A 56 12.27 17.58 7.40
N PRO A 57 13.40 17.53 8.12
CA PRO A 57 13.40 17.90 9.53
C PRO A 57 12.95 19.36 9.63
N ASP A 58 12.04 19.64 10.55
CA ASP A 58 11.54 20.99 10.79
C ASP A 58 12.71 21.93 11.12
N GLU A 59 13.14 22.74 10.16
CA GLU A 59 13.92 23.97 10.41
C GLU A 59 13.04 25.08 11.04
N GLN A 60 11.83 24.76 11.52
CA GLN A 60 10.96 25.73 12.16
C GLN A 60 10.20 25.15 13.35
N SER A 61 10.91 24.99 14.47
CA SER A 61 10.32 25.18 15.79
C SER A 61 11.33 25.88 16.71
N GLY A 62 11.88 26.98 16.21
CA GLY A 62 12.43 28.05 17.03
C GLY A 62 11.52 29.27 16.90
N ASN A 63 10.46 29.33 17.69
CA ASN A 63 9.91 30.55 18.28
C ASN A 63 8.83 30.20 19.31
#